data_AF-A0A942JUJ3-F1
#
_entry.id   AF-A0A942JUJ3-F1
#
_cell.length_a   1.000
_cell.length_b   1.000
_cell.length_c   1.000
_cell.angle_alpha   90.00
_cell.angle_beta   90.00
_cell.angle_gamma   90.00
#
_symmetry.space_group_name_H-M   'P 1'
#
loop_
_entity.id
_entity.type
_entity.pdbx_description
1 polymer ?
#
loop_
_entity_poly.entity_id
_entity_poly.type
_entity_poly.pdbx_seq_one_letter_code
_entity_poly.pdbx_strand_id
1 'polypeptide(L)'
;MSQQLGRLTRALCVVALSAGALFGAADLAWAGRVFIDPGHGGSFPGAVYGGVTEANINLAIARELDTILRQSGHQTALSRTADVNTTRADIPTWRTEDSRLVYATNGVFNVFDDLQARCDTANRWGADVFVSIHANAAVATSANGAETFWRNQSTTDRLLSARLAEFVQREYIAETGLASRGVKTAQFYVLRWSNMPAILVETGFMSNSSDLKRLRDPAFQRRAARGIARGIELFLASEPFTRVYPRIAGENRFDTARAIADAGWPLSTNTVILTSGTSWPDALSGVPLSRRLGAPVLLTTPEDLHPSARTRIAAQAPTRIVVLGGEAAVSTTAVASAVEATGREPADVTVDRIAGQTRYETAAAIARQVGVPADGRVIIASGQGYADALSIAPFAGMAGMPILLVETSAVPEATRQFITENAARITRFEIIGGTGAVSAAVATELGQTAQVIRVAGTDRWATNVRVVERYAGAGSLNPLVATGQLFPDALTAGALAATQRRPLLLVGDRLISPHTRRFLVNNAARVADPTVVGGPASIAHQTDWMIRKSLER
;
A
#
# COMPACT_ATOMS: atom_id res chain seq x y z
N MET A 1 -23.26 -65.24 -33.94
CA MET A 1 -24.04 -66.40 -33.43
C MET A 1 -23.74 -66.49 -31.94
N SER A 2 -24.57 -65.91 -31.08
CA SER A 2 -25.83 -66.43 -30.49
C SER A 2 -25.55 -66.70 -29.01
N GLN A 3 -26.15 -65.91 -28.11
CA GLN A 3 -27.18 -66.36 -27.16
C GLN A 3 -26.59 -67.04 -25.92
N GLN A 4 -27.07 -66.92 -24.68
CA GLN A 4 -28.02 -66.07 -23.96
C GLN A 4 -28.02 -66.60 -22.50
N LEU A 5 -28.25 -65.69 -21.53
CA LEU A 5 -28.95 -65.87 -20.23
C LEU A 5 -28.44 -66.85 -19.14
N GLY A 6 -28.47 -66.37 -17.88
CA GLY A 6 -28.76 -67.26 -16.73
C GLY A 6 -28.43 -66.83 -15.29
N ARG A 7 -29.02 -65.74 -14.78
CA ARG A 7 -29.54 -65.50 -13.40
C ARG A 7 -28.73 -65.89 -12.11
N LEU A 8 -28.38 -64.83 -11.36
CA LEU A 8 -28.74 -64.52 -9.95
C LEU A 8 -28.47 -65.52 -8.81
N THR A 9 -27.66 -65.14 -7.80
CA THR A 9 -28.10 -64.99 -6.38
C THR A 9 -27.04 -64.39 -5.43
N ARG A 10 -27.44 -63.32 -4.72
CA ARG A 10 -27.22 -62.95 -3.29
C ARG A 10 -25.81 -62.90 -2.64
N ALA A 11 -25.38 -61.66 -2.40
CA ALA A 11 -25.01 -61.04 -1.11
C ALA A 11 -24.12 -61.79 -0.09
N LEU A 12 -22.96 -61.20 0.26
CA LEU A 12 -22.73 -60.54 1.56
C LEU A 12 -21.38 -59.79 1.60
N CYS A 13 -21.36 -58.72 2.40
CA CYS A 13 -20.26 -57.81 2.72
C CYS A 13 -18.97 -58.50 3.19
N VAL A 14 -17.81 -57.86 2.97
CA VAL A 14 -16.98 -57.22 4.03
C VAL A 14 -15.79 -56.49 3.40
N VAL A 15 -15.51 -55.34 4.00
CA VAL A 15 -14.57 -54.26 3.70
C VAL A 15 -13.10 -54.67 3.85
N ALA A 16 -12.25 -54.23 2.92
CA ALA A 16 -10.90 -53.75 3.20
C ALA A 16 -10.35 -52.94 2.00
N LEU A 17 -10.92 -51.75 1.76
CA LEU A 17 -10.27 -50.73 0.95
C LEU A 17 -9.29 -49.97 1.85
N SER A 18 -8.02 -50.36 1.78
CA SER A 18 -6.89 -49.55 2.23
C SER A 18 -6.76 -48.33 1.30
N ALA A 19 -7.63 -47.35 1.49
CA ALA A 19 -7.47 -46.01 0.95
C ALA A 19 -6.45 -45.26 1.82
N GLY A 20 -5.17 -45.60 1.66
CA GLY A 20 -4.09 -44.65 1.91
C GLY A 20 -4.15 -43.57 0.84
N ALA A 21 -5.10 -42.64 0.98
CA ALA A 21 -5.14 -41.46 0.16
C ALA A 21 -3.92 -40.61 0.51
N LEU A 22 -2.94 -40.66 -0.39
CA LEU A 22 -1.94 -39.63 -0.58
C LEU A 22 -2.65 -38.27 -0.56
N PHE A 23 -2.54 -37.54 0.54
CA PHE A 23 -2.68 -36.10 0.50
C PHE A 23 -1.50 -35.59 -0.32
N GLY A 24 -1.72 -35.46 -1.63
CA GLY A 24 -0.88 -34.60 -2.45
C GLY A 24 -0.82 -33.24 -1.75
N ALA A 25 0.39 -32.73 -1.53
CA ALA A 25 0.58 -31.36 -1.08
C ALA A 25 -0.18 -30.46 -2.04
N ALA A 26 -1.34 -29.96 -1.62
CA ALA A 26 -1.91 -28.79 -2.25
C ALA A 26 -0.83 -27.73 -2.11
N ASP A 27 -0.40 -27.14 -3.22
CA ASP A 27 0.40 -25.92 -3.20
C ASP A 27 -0.35 -24.90 -2.35
N LEU A 28 -0.01 -24.78 -1.06
CA LEU A 28 -0.49 -23.72 -0.19
C LEU A 28 0.24 -22.46 -0.63
N ALA A 29 -0.20 -21.92 -1.77
CA ALA A 29 0.55 -21.04 -2.65
C ALA A 29 0.74 -19.60 -2.13
N TRP A 30 0.57 -19.34 -0.83
CA TRP A 30 0.78 -18.00 -0.29
C TRP A 30 1.28 -17.94 1.17
N ALA A 31 2.57 -17.60 1.33
CA ALA A 31 3.19 -17.29 2.62
C ALA A 31 2.70 -15.92 3.15
N GLY A 32 1.57 -15.93 3.88
CA GLY A 32 1.03 -14.74 4.56
C GLY A 32 1.83 -14.26 5.79
N ARG A 33 1.63 -12.99 6.15
CA ARG A 33 2.11 -12.32 7.37
C ARG A 33 1.01 -12.29 8.44
N VAL A 34 1.12 -13.15 9.45
CA VAL A 34 0.13 -13.27 10.52
C VAL A 34 0.62 -12.58 11.79
N PHE A 35 -0.08 -11.55 12.22
CA PHE A 35 0.21 -10.89 13.48
C PHE A 35 -0.61 -11.52 14.60
N ILE A 36 0.07 -12.04 15.62
CA ILE A 36 -0.51 -12.75 16.74
C ILE A 36 -0.46 -11.84 17.96
N ASP A 37 -1.60 -11.57 18.56
CA ASP A 37 -1.73 -10.76 19.75
C ASP A 37 -2.15 -11.67 20.93
N PRO A 38 -1.21 -12.11 21.80
CA PRO A 38 -1.60 -12.74 23.04
C PRO A 38 -2.20 -11.66 23.94
N GLY A 39 -3.53 -11.57 23.98
CA GLY A 39 -4.28 -10.57 24.74
C GLY A 39 -3.77 -10.43 26.17
N HIS A 40 -4.02 -9.28 26.79
CA HIS A 40 -3.53 -8.97 28.14
C HIS A 40 -1.99 -8.98 28.24
N GLY A 41 -1.42 -8.76 29.44
CA GLY A 41 0.02 -8.79 29.70
C GLY A 41 0.47 -7.74 30.72
N GLY A 42 1.51 -8.07 31.49
CA GLY A 42 2.13 -7.19 32.46
C GLY A 42 1.14 -6.64 33.48
N SER A 43 0.93 -5.31 33.48
CA SER A 43 -0.02 -4.65 34.40
C SER A 43 -1.50 -4.98 34.14
N PHE A 44 -1.82 -5.62 33.01
CA PHE A 44 -3.18 -5.97 32.62
C PHE A 44 -3.32 -7.50 32.54
N PRO A 45 -3.48 -8.24 33.65
CA PRO A 45 -3.44 -9.71 33.64
C PRO A 45 -4.66 -10.38 32.98
N GLY A 46 -5.73 -9.62 32.74
CA GLY A 46 -7.02 -10.15 32.32
C GLY A 46 -7.72 -10.88 33.47
N ALA A 47 -8.53 -11.89 33.14
CA ALA A 47 -9.16 -12.74 34.13
C ALA A 47 -8.14 -13.54 34.98
N VAL A 48 -8.45 -13.78 36.25
CA VAL A 48 -7.60 -14.58 37.16
C VAL A 48 -8.45 -15.65 37.84
N TYR A 49 -8.18 -16.93 37.52
CA TYR A 49 -8.92 -18.07 38.05
C TYR A 49 -7.99 -19.25 38.31
N GLY A 50 -8.23 -19.99 39.40
CA GLY A 50 -7.48 -21.23 39.71
C GLY A 50 -5.96 -21.05 39.80
N GLY A 51 -5.48 -19.86 40.18
CA GLY A 51 -4.07 -19.54 40.32
C GLY A 51 -3.33 -19.21 39.02
N VAL A 52 -4.05 -19.02 37.90
CA VAL A 52 -3.47 -18.61 36.62
C VAL A 52 -4.14 -17.35 36.08
N THR A 53 -3.37 -16.55 35.36
CA THR A 53 -3.85 -15.34 34.67
C THR A 53 -4.20 -15.66 33.22
N GLU A 54 -5.16 -14.94 32.67
CA GLU A 54 -5.54 -15.01 31.27
C GLU A 54 -4.36 -14.71 30.35
N ALA A 55 -3.57 -13.68 30.70
CA ALA A 55 -2.36 -13.30 29.98
C ALA A 55 -1.38 -14.48 29.78
N ASN A 56 -1.25 -15.36 30.77
CA ASN A 56 -0.36 -16.52 30.69
C ASN A 56 -0.93 -17.64 29.81
N ILE A 57 -2.24 -17.88 29.87
CA ILE A 57 -2.92 -18.84 28.97
C ILE A 57 -2.82 -18.36 27.52
N ASN A 58 -3.15 -17.08 27.27
CA ASN A 58 -3.10 -16.46 25.95
C ASN A 58 -1.69 -16.53 25.35
N LEU A 59 -0.65 -16.24 26.14
CA LEU A 59 0.74 -16.30 25.70
C LEU A 59 1.18 -17.72 25.34
N ALA A 60 0.76 -18.72 26.12
CA ALA A 60 1.10 -20.11 25.84
C ALA A 60 0.51 -20.59 24.50
N ILE A 61 -0.77 -20.30 24.25
CA ILE A 61 -1.44 -20.61 22.97
C ILE A 61 -0.79 -19.83 21.82
N ALA A 62 -0.47 -18.54 22.01
CA ALA A 62 0.16 -17.72 20.98
C ALA A 62 1.54 -18.23 20.55
N ARG A 63 2.36 -18.74 21.48
CA ARG A 63 3.68 -19.32 21.16
C ARG A 63 3.56 -20.62 20.36
N GLU A 64 2.58 -21.45 20.68
CA GLU A 64 2.27 -22.64 19.89
C GLU A 64 1.76 -22.26 18.49
N LEU A 65 0.91 -21.23 18.39
CA LEU A 65 0.40 -20.73 17.11
C LEU A 65 1.53 -20.18 16.23
N ASP A 66 2.44 -19.39 16.79
CA ASP A 66 3.64 -18.88 16.12
C ASP A 66 4.49 -20.03 15.56
N THR A 67 4.72 -21.07 16.36
CA THR A 67 5.48 -22.25 15.96
C THR A 67 4.82 -22.95 14.78
N ILE A 68 3.52 -23.22 14.85
CA ILE A 68 2.77 -23.93 13.80
C ILE A 68 2.78 -23.12 12.50
N LEU A 69 2.44 -21.83 12.54
CA LEU A 69 2.37 -20.99 11.34
C LEU A 69 3.74 -20.83 10.66
N ARG A 70 4.83 -20.67 11.44
CA ARG A 70 6.20 -20.62 10.89
C ARG A 70 6.57 -21.94 10.22
N GLN A 71 6.20 -23.07 10.80
CA GLN A 71 6.43 -24.40 10.20
C GLN A 71 5.65 -24.60 8.89
N SER A 72 4.46 -23.98 8.76
CA SER A 72 3.68 -23.95 7.52
C SER A 72 4.18 -22.91 6.50
N GLY A 73 5.30 -22.22 6.75
CA GLY A 73 5.90 -21.26 5.81
C GLY A 73 5.37 -19.83 5.91
N HIS A 74 4.51 -19.53 6.89
CA HIS A 74 4.05 -18.16 7.14
C HIS A 74 5.08 -17.34 7.91
N GLN A 75 5.04 -16.03 7.72
CA GLN A 75 5.75 -15.09 8.58
C GLN A 75 4.85 -14.69 9.73
N THR A 76 5.40 -14.59 10.93
CA THR A 76 4.66 -14.19 12.13
C THR A 76 5.38 -13.14 12.94
N ALA A 77 4.60 -12.29 13.61
CA ALA A 77 5.07 -11.35 14.62
C ALA A 77 4.08 -11.33 15.78
N LEU A 78 4.58 -11.12 16.99
CA LEU A 78 3.76 -11.07 18.20
C LEU A 78 3.74 -9.67 18.80
N SER A 79 2.62 -9.25 19.37
CA SER A 79 2.59 -8.02 20.19
C SER A 79 3.46 -8.13 21.44
N ARG A 80 3.57 -9.33 22.01
CA ARG A 80 4.47 -9.64 23.12
C ARG A 80 4.92 -11.10 23.09
N THR A 81 6.12 -11.36 23.58
CA THR A 81 6.67 -12.72 23.72
C THR A 81 6.85 -13.12 25.19
N ALA A 82 6.53 -12.25 26.14
CA ALA A 82 6.57 -12.46 27.59
C ALA A 82 5.36 -11.81 28.27
N ASP A 83 5.21 -11.99 29.59
CA ASP A 83 4.18 -11.31 30.39
C ASP A 83 4.61 -9.87 30.71
N VAL A 84 4.48 -9.00 29.70
CA VAL A 84 4.90 -7.61 29.72
C VAL A 84 3.87 -6.74 29.00
N ASN A 85 3.88 -5.44 29.28
CA ASN A 85 3.14 -4.44 28.51
C ASN A 85 3.75 -4.33 27.09
N THR A 86 2.92 -4.08 26.08
CA THR A 86 3.33 -4.07 24.65
C THR A 86 4.17 -2.84 24.29
N THR A 87 3.95 -1.72 24.95
CA THR A 87 4.82 -0.52 24.92
C THR A 87 4.77 0.16 26.28
N ARG A 88 5.72 1.07 26.56
CA ARG A 88 5.69 1.98 27.73
C ARG A 88 5.88 3.45 27.34
N ALA A 89 5.93 3.73 26.04
CA ALA A 89 6.01 5.10 25.53
C ALA A 89 4.60 5.61 25.18
N ASP A 90 4.37 6.91 25.39
CA ASP A 90 3.17 7.60 24.94
C ASP A 90 3.06 7.48 23.41
N ILE A 91 1.90 7.04 22.92
CA ILE A 91 1.62 6.93 21.49
C ILE A 91 0.30 7.62 21.13
N PRO A 92 0.13 8.10 19.88
CA PRO A 92 -1.12 8.72 19.49
C PRO A 92 -2.25 7.68 19.49
N THR A 93 -3.28 7.90 20.31
CA THR A 93 -4.45 7.01 20.40
C THR A 93 -5.67 7.68 19.80
N TRP A 94 -6.57 6.88 19.23
CA TRP A 94 -7.87 7.40 18.79
C TRP A 94 -8.87 7.37 19.95
N ARG A 95 -9.43 8.53 20.32
CA ARG A 95 -10.61 8.58 21.21
C ARG A 95 -11.87 8.46 20.39
N THR A 96 -12.67 7.46 20.72
CA THR A 96 -13.89 7.09 20.01
C THR A 96 -15.06 8.05 20.22
N GLU A 97 -15.03 8.89 21.25
CA GLU A 97 -16.10 9.84 21.58
C GLU A 97 -16.15 11.03 20.59
N ASP A 98 -14.97 11.51 20.13
CA ASP A 98 -14.88 12.73 19.32
C ASP A 98 -14.32 12.50 17.90
N SER A 99 -14.03 11.25 17.52
CA SER A 99 -13.39 10.90 16.23
C SER A 99 -12.09 11.70 15.95
N ARG A 100 -11.36 12.07 17.01
CA ARG A 100 -10.10 12.81 16.94
C ARG A 100 -8.94 11.97 17.44
N LEU A 101 -7.78 12.23 16.83
CA LEU A 101 -6.50 11.71 17.27
C LEU A 101 -6.12 12.47 18.55
N VAL A 102 -6.05 11.78 19.68
CA VAL A 102 -5.67 12.37 20.96
C VAL A 102 -4.24 11.92 21.25
N TYR A 103 -3.37 12.86 21.56
CA TYR A 103 -2.07 12.53 22.13
C TYR A 103 -2.34 12.07 23.56
N ALA A 104 -1.94 10.84 23.91
CA ALA A 104 -1.79 10.51 25.31
C ALA A 104 -0.78 11.51 25.88
N THR A 105 -1.27 12.51 26.60
CA THR A 105 -0.43 13.49 27.29
C THR A 105 -0.27 13.02 28.72
N ASN A 106 1.00 12.91 29.13
CA ASN A 106 1.51 12.96 30.51
C ASN A 106 2.07 11.66 31.11
N GLY A 107 2.74 10.78 30.36
CA GLY A 107 3.51 9.67 30.96
C GLY A 107 2.70 8.73 31.86
N VAL A 108 1.36 8.74 31.74
CA VAL A 108 0.44 7.84 32.41
C VAL A 108 0.10 6.75 31.42
N PHE A 109 0.79 5.63 31.57
CA PHE A 109 0.51 4.42 30.80
C PHE A 109 -0.86 3.86 31.16
N ASN A 110 -1.79 3.85 30.22
CA ASN A 110 -3.12 3.29 30.40
C ASN A 110 -3.41 2.17 29.37
N VAL A 111 -4.56 1.51 29.53
CA VAL A 111 -4.96 0.37 28.68
C VAL A 111 -5.08 0.73 27.19
N PHE A 112 -5.42 1.97 26.85
CA PHE A 112 -5.53 2.41 25.45
C PHE A 112 -4.17 2.54 24.77
N ASP A 113 -3.12 2.92 25.52
CA ASP A 113 -1.75 2.98 24.98
C ASP A 113 -1.26 1.57 24.63
N ASP A 114 -1.53 0.59 25.50
CA ASP A 114 -1.22 -0.82 25.23
C ASP A 114 -1.98 -1.35 24.01
N LEU A 115 -3.29 -1.09 23.94
CA LEU A 115 -4.15 -1.54 22.83
C LEU A 115 -3.75 -0.90 21.50
N GLN A 116 -3.41 0.39 21.49
CA GLN A 116 -2.94 1.08 20.28
C GLN A 116 -1.56 0.56 19.85
N ALA A 117 -0.68 0.21 20.79
CA ALA A 117 0.64 -0.33 20.45
C ALA A 117 0.56 -1.68 19.75
N ARG A 118 -0.39 -2.53 20.17
CA ARG A 118 -0.71 -3.81 19.49
C ARG A 118 -1.09 -3.56 18.03
N CYS A 119 -2.00 -2.61 17.80
CA CYS A 119 -2.45 -2.23 16.46
C CYS A 119 -1.32 -1.64 15.63
N ASP A 120 -0.57 -0.69 16.17
CA ASP A 120 0.50 0.00 15.46
C ASP A 120 1.65 -0.91 15.09
N THR A 121 1.94 -1.92 15.92
CA THR A 121 2.96 -2.92 15.61
C THR A 121 2.49 -3.80 14.43
N ALA A 122 1.25 -4.28 14.46
CA ALA A 122 0.67 -5.03 13.34
C ALA A 122 0.60 -4.20 12.04
N ASN A 123 0.15 -2.95 12.16
CA ASN A 123 -0.01 -2.01 11.05
C ASN A 123 1.33 -1.63 10.41
N ARG A 124 2.36 -1.36 11.21
CA ARG A 124 3.72 -1.03 10.72
C ARG A 124 4.42 -2.24 10.12
N TRP A 125 4.22 -3.43 10.70
CA TRP A 125 4.80 -4.67 10.18
C TRP A 125 4.14 -5.10 8.87
N GLY A 126 2.90 -4.65 8.64
CA GLY A 126 2.16 -4.92 7.44
C GLY A 126 1.56 -6.31 7.42
N ALA A 127 0.87 -6.66 8.51
CA ALA A 127 0.21 -7.93 8.64
C ALA A 127 -0.92 -8.09 7.60
N ASP A 128 -1.05 -9.31 7.07
CA ASP A 128 -2.17 -9.74 6.24
C ASP A 128 -3.37 -10.13 7.10
N VAL A 129 -3.11 -10.64 8.30
CA VAL A 129 -4.12 -11.05 9.29
C VAL A 129 -3.68 -10.60 10.67
N PHE A 130 -4.65 -10.13 11.46
CA PHE A 130 -4.48 -9.88 12.90
C PHE A 130 -5.37 -10.85 13.69
N VAL A 131 -4.77 -11.61 14.60
CA VAL A 131 -5.49 -12.53 15.50
C VAL A 131 -5.15 -12.20 16.94
N SER A 132 -6.15 -11.84 17.74
CA SER A 132 -6.01 -11.64 19.18
C SER A 132 -6.56 -12.84 19.95
N ILE A 133 -5.79 -13.37 20.90
CA ILE A 133 -6.13 -14.56 21.67
C ILE A 133 -6.51 -14.14 23.09
N HIS A 134 -7.71 -14.53 23.52
CA HIS A 134 -8.26 -14.27 24.83
C HIS A 134 -8.86 -15.56 25.44
N ALA A 135 -9.11 -15.53 26.74
CA ALA A 135 -9.86 -16.57 27.44
C ALA A 135 -10.91 -15.91 28.34
N ASN A 136 -12.17 -16.11 27.99
CA ASN A 136 -13.31 -15.40 28.52
C ASN A 136 -13.51 -15.67 30.02
N ALA A 137 -14.28 -14.81 30.67
CA ALA A 137 -14.80 -15.05 32.00
C ALA A 137 -16.21 -14.46 32.11
N ALA A 138 -17.09 -15.17 32.82
CA ALA A 138 -18.47 -14.74 33.04
C ALA A 138 -18.87 -14.92 34.51
N VAL A 139 -19.84 -14.13 34.94
CA VAL A 139 -20.45 -14.26 36.28
C VAL A 139 -21.08 -15.65 36.44
N ALA A 140 -21.76 -16.16 35.41
CA ALA A 140 -22.29 -17.52 35.39
C ALA A 140 -21.16 -18.52 35.10
N THR A 141 -20.75 -19.29 36.10
CA THR A 141 -19.70 -20.33 35.98
C THR A 141 -20.10 -21.50 35.08
N SER A 142 -21.39 -21.60 34.71
CA SER A 142 -21.90 -22.56 33.72
C SER A 142 -21.57 -22.18 32.28
N ALA A 143 -21.22 -20.92 32.00
CA ALA A 143 -20.83 -20.49 30.66
C ALA A 143 -19.52 -21.18 30.24
N ASN A 144 -19.54 -21.86 29.10
CA ASN A 144 -18.40 -22.59 28.55
C ASN A 144 -18.37 -22.50 27.02
N GLY A 145 -17.27 -22.99 26.44
CA GLY A 145 -17.07 -23.06 25.00
C GLY A 145 -16.32 -21.87 24.43
N ALA A 146 -16.10 -21.89 23.12
CA ALA A 146 -15.29 -20.89 22.42
C ALA A 146 -16.14 -20.04 21.46
N GLU A 147 -15.74 -18.78 21.30
CA GLU A 147 -16.35 -17.79 20.39
C GLU A 147 -15.28 -16.95 19.71
N THR A 148 -15.58 -16.49 18.49
CA THR A 148 -14.68 -15.62 17.73
C THR A 148 -15.38 -14.33 17.36
N PHE A 149 -14.76 -13.20 17.66
CA PHE A 149 -15.28 -11.86 17.42
C PHE A 149 -14.61 -11.19 16.22
N TRP A 150 -15.41 -10.48 15.44
CA TRP A 150 -14.95 -9.52 14.43
C TRP A 150 -15.73 -8.20 14.57
N ARG A 151 -15.37 -7.16 13.81
CA ARG A 151 -16.04 -5.85 13.87
C ARG A 151 -17.02 -5.64 12.72
N ASN A 152 -18.32 -5.53 12.99
CA ASN A 152 -19.34 -5.24 11.97
C ASN A 152 -19.65 -3.73 11.87
N GLN A 153 -18.70 -2.95 11.33
CA GLN A 153 -18.93 -1.51 11.07
C GLN A 153 -18.61 -1.07 9.63
N SER A 154 -17.95 -1.91 8.84
CA SER A 154 -17.61 -1.59 7.45
C SER A 154 -17.91 -2.78 6.55
N THR A 155 -18.25 -2.51 5.28
CA THR A 155 -18.43 -3.55 4.26
C THR A 155 -17.14 -4.36 4.11
N THR A 156 -15.99 -3.70 4.23
CA THR A 156 -14.67 -4.33 4.19
C THR A 156 -14.48 -5.34 5.32
N ASP A 157 -14.83 -4.99 6.56
CA ASP A 157 -14.73 -5.93 7.68
C ASP A 157 -15.71 -7.11 7.49
N ARG A 158 -16.89 -6.89 6.92
CA ARG A 158 -17.86 -7.97 6.62
C ARG A 158 -17.33 -8.92 5.55
N LEU A 159 -16.59 -8.42 4.57
CA LEU A 159 -16.06 -9.24 3.49
C LEU A 159 -14.90 -10.14 3.96
N LEU A 160 -14.01 -9.61 4.78
CA LEU A 160 -12.77 -10.31 5.13
C LEU A 160 -12.68 -10.76 6.59
N SER A 161 -12.95 -9.88 7.54
CA SER A 161 -12.83 -10.22 8.97
C SER A 161 -13.89 -11.24 9.41
N ALA A 162 -15.12 -11.13 8.90
CA ALA A 162 -16.17 -12.11 9.16
C ALA A 162 -15.81 -13.51 8.62
N ARG A 163 -15.34 -13.57 7.37
CA ARG A 163 -14.91 -14.82 6.72
C ARG A 163 -13.73 -15.48 7.46
N LEU A 164 -12.74 -14.68 7.86
CA LEU A 164 -11.64 -15.14 8.70
C LEU A 164 -12.15 -15.70 10.04
N ALA A 165 -13.08 -15.01 10.70
CA ALA A 165 -13.66 -15.47 11.96
C ALA A 165 -14.43 -16.78 11.81
N GLU A 166 -15.17 -16.95 10.71
CA GLU A 166 -15.90 -18.20 10.40
C GLU A 166 -14.96 -19.38 10.20
N PHE A 167 -13.87 -19.19 9.43
CA PHE A 167 -12.86 -20.22 9.26
C PHE A 167 -12.20 -20.61 10.60
N VAL A 168 -11.75 -19.61 11.37
CA VAL A 168 -11.09 -19.85 12.66
C VAL A 168 -12.03 -20.48 13.67
N GLN A 169 -13.27 -20.00 13.81
CA GLN A 169 -14.24 -20.59 14.73
C GLN A 169 -14.52 -22.06 14.39
N ARG A 170 -14.70 -22.39 13.10
CA ARG A 170 -14.99 -23.76 12.69
C ARG A 170 -13.83 -24.71 13.00
N GLU A 171 -12.63 -24.36 12.59
CA GLU A 171 -11.45 -25.21 12.78
C GLU A 171 -11.04 -25.29 14.25
N TYR A 172 -11.20 -24.20 15.02
CA TYR A 172 -10.97 -24.19 16.46
C TYR A 172 -11.83 -25.22 17.19
N ILE A 173 -13.13 -25.28 16.87
CA ILE A 173 -14.06 -26.22 17.49
C ILE A 173 -13.74 -27.65 17.09
N ALA A 174 -13.42 -27.89 15.80
CA ALA A 174 -13.04 -29.21 15.31
C ALA A 174 -11.79 -29.78 16.02
N GLU A 175 -10.78 -28.93 16.27
CA GLU A 175 -9.53 -29.34 16.93
C GLU A 175 -9.65 -29.49 18.45
N THR A 176 -10.47 -28.67 19.10
CA THR A 176 -10.53 -28.60 20.57
C THR A 176 -11.64 -29.42 21.19
N GLY A 177 -12.72 -29.69 20.46
CA GLY A 177 -13.93 -30.33 20.98
C GLY A 177 -14.63 -29.52 22.07
N LEU A 178 -14.43 -28.21 22.13
CA LEU A 178 -15.23 -27.31 22.96
C LEU A 178 -16.61 -27.07 22.34
N ALA A 179 -17.57 -26.64 23.17
CA ALA A 179 -18.86 -26.17 22.66
C ALA A 179 -18.66 -24.92 21.80
N SER A 180 -19.31 -24.87 20.63
CA SER A 180 -19.29 -23.67 19.78
C SER A 180 -20.30 -22.65 20.27
N ARG A 181 -19.84 -21.42 20.51
CA ARG A 181 -20.69 -20.27 20.78
C ARG A 181 -20.85 -19.35 19.57
N GLY A 182 -20.28 -19.76 18.43
CA GLY A 182 -20.39 -19.09 17.14
C GLY A 182 -19.48 -17.89 16.95
N VAL A 183 -19.60 -17.29 15.76
CA VAL A 183 -18.95 -16.02 15.41
C VAL A 183 -19.85 -14.87 15.84
N LYS A 184 -19.25 -13.84 16.45
CA LYS A 184 -19.96 -12.69 17.02
C LYS A 184 -19.32 -11.38 16.58
N THR A 185 -20.02 -10.29 16.84
CA THR A 185 -19.54 -8.94 16.52
C THR A 185 -19.26 -8.15 17.78
N ALA A 186 -18.12 -7.47 17.86
CA ALA A 186 -17.78 -6.57 18.96
C ALA A 186 -17.01 -5.34 18.47
N GLN A 187 -17.02 -4.27 19.26
CA GLN A 187 -16.30 -3.02 18.99
C GLN A 187 -14.95 -2.96 19.71
N PHE A 188 -14.29 -4.11 19.91
CA PHE A 188 -13.00 -4.16 20.58
C PHE A 188 -11.97 -3.28 19.87
N TYR A 189 -11.15 -2.60 20.67
CA TYR A 189 -10.19 -1.60 20.18
C TYR A 189 -9.27 -2.18 19.10
N VAL A 190 -8.72 -3.37 19.33
CA VAL A 190 -7.78 -4.00 18.39
C VAL A 190 -8.43 -4.40 17.07
N LEU A 191 -9.69 -4.83 17.09
CA LEU A 191 -10.46 -5.10 15.87
C LEU A 191 -10.76 -3.81 15.11
N ARG A 192 -10.97 -2.73 15.86
CA ARG A 192 -11.18 -1.41 15.31
C ARG A 192 -9.90 -0.80 14.76
N TRP A 193 -8.71 -0.91 15.33
CA TRP A 193 -7.57 -0.10 14.89
C TRP A 193 -6.51 -0.82 14.06
N SER A 194 -6.66 -2.13 13.89
CA SER A 194 -5.94 -2.92 12.90
C SER A 194 -6.39 -2.60 11.45
N ASN A 195 -5.42 -2.46 10.54
CA ASN A 195 -5.62 -2.07 9.13
C ASN A 195 -5.92 -3.23 8.19
N MET A 196 -5.77 -4.46 8.68
CA MET A 196 -5.99 -5.72 8.00
C MET A 196 -7.25 -6.42 8.55
N PRO A 197 -7.70 -7.54 7.96
CA PRO A 197 -8.69 -8.42 8.58
C PRO A 197 -8.27 -8.80 10.00
N ALA A 198 -9.17 -8.59 10.96
CA ALA A 198 -8.86 -8.70 12.38
C ALA A 198 -9.95 -9.49 13.12
N ILE A 199 -9.51 -10.45 13.93
CA ILE A 199 -10.38 -11.28 14.77
C ILE A 199 -9.85 -11.35 16.21
N LEU A 200 -10.74 -11.65 17.15
CA LEU A 200 -10.42 -11.98 18.54
C LEU A 200 -11.05 -13.32 18.88
N VAL A 201 -10.24 -14.28 19.32
CA VAL A 201 -10.67 -15.64 19.66
C VAL A 201 -10.74 -15.78 21.17
N GLU A 202 -11.94 -16.02 21.70
CA GLU A 202 -12.15 -16.45 23.07
C GLU A 202 -12.03 -17.97 23.13
N THR A 203 -10.94 -18.45 23.72
CA THR A 203 -10.51 -19.86 23.66
C THR A 203 -11.26 -20.79 24.63
N GLY A 204 -12.15 -20.24 25.46
CA GLY A 204 -12.86 -20.95 26.52
C GLY A 204 -13.16 -20.00 27.68
N PHE A 205 -13.90 -20.48 28.70
CA PHE A 205 -14.21 -19.67 29.90
C PHE A 205 -13.34 -20.06 31.08
N MET A 206 -12.45 -19.17 31.54
CA MET A 206 -11.66 -19.38 32.76
C MET A 206 -12.52 -19.52 34.03
N SER A 207 -13.71 -18.93 34.03
CA SER A 207 -14.70 -19.05 35.11
C SER A 207 -15.39 -20.42 35.16
N ASN A 208 -15.25 -21.25 34.13
CA ASN A 208 -15.78 -22.61 34.09
C ASN A 208 -14.68 -23.63 34.41
N SER A 209 -14.93 -24.52 35.36
CA SER A 209 -13.92 -25.47 35.85
C SER A 209 -13.45 -26.47 34.79
N SER A 210 -14.32 -26.86 33.86
CA SER A 210 -14.01 -27.80 32.77
C SER A 210 -13.14 -27.15 31.71
N ASP A 211 -13.52 -25.95 31.27
CA ASP A 211 -12.74 -25.16 30.32
C ASP A 211 -11.39 -24.75 30.94
N LEU A 212 -11.36 -24.28 32.19
CA LEU A 212 -10.12 -23.92 32.88
C LEU A 212 -9.14 -25.08 32.98
N LYS A 213 -9.62 -26.31 33.26
CA LYS A 213 -8.77 -27.51 33.27
C LYS A 213 -8.13 -27.75 31.90
N ARG A 214 -8.89 -27.56 30.82
CA ARG A 214 -8.40 -27.67 29.43
C ARG A 214 -7.43 -26.54 29.09
N LEU A 215 -7.77 -25.29 29.39
CA LEU A 215 -6.93 -24.12 29.09
C LEU A 215 -5.54 -24.17 29.76
N ARG A 216 -5.41 -24.91 30.87
CA ARG A 216 -4.14 -25.16 31.57
C ARG A 216 -3.33 -26.33 31.02
N ASP A 217 -3.95 -27.21 30.24
CA ASP A 217 -3.31 -28.40 29.67
C ASP A 217 -2.50 -28.01 28.41
N PRO A 218 -1.16 -28.20 28.40
CA PRO A 218 -0.32 -27.92 27.25
C PRO A 218 -0.77 -28.66 25.97
N ALA A 219 -1.33 -29.87 26.09
CA ALA A 219 -1.82 -30.61 24.94
C ALA A 219 -3.06 -29.94 24.33
N PHE A 220 -3.95 -29.40 25.16
CA PHE A 220 -5.08 -28.60 24.71
C PHE A 220 -4.62 -27.28 24.09
N GLN A 221 -3.68 -26.56 24.71
CA GLN A 221 -3.13 -25.30 24.17
C GLN A 221 -2.55 -25.48 22.76
N ARG A 222 -1.85 -26.59 22.51
CA ARG A 222 -1.36 -26.96 21.16
C ARG A 222 -2.49 -27.21 20.17
N ARG A 223 -3.58 -27.88 20.58
CA ARG A 223 -4.76 -28.10 19.72
C ARG A 223 -5.51 -26.80 19.44
N ALA A 224 -5.67 -25.93 20.45
CA ALA A 224 -6.23 -24.60 20.31
C ALA A 224 -5.44 -23.77 19.27
N ALA A 225 -4.11 -23.74 19.40
CA ALA A 225 -3.23 -23.11 18.42
C ALA A 225 -3.37 -23.71 17.01
N ARG A 226 -3.44 -25.04 16.88
CA ARG A 226 -3.63 -25.72 15.59
C ARG A 226 -4.96 -25.34 14.93
N GLY A 227 -6.04 -25.24 15.69
CA GLY A 227 -7.35 -24.83 15.18
C GLY A 227 -7.34 -23.39 14.65
N ILE A 228 -6.69 -22.47 15.36
CA ILE A 228 -6.50 -21.10 14.88
C ILE A 228 -5.66 -21.08 13.60
N ALA A 229 -4.54 -21.82 13.57
CA ALA A 229 -3.66 -21.88 12.41
C ALA A 229 -4.39 -22.38 11.15
N ARG A 230 -5.13 -23.49 11.26
CA ARG A 230 -5.90 -24.06 10.14
C ARG A 230 -6.95 -23.11 9.61
N GLY A 231 -7.66 -22.39 10.49
CA GLY A 231 -8.63 -21.38 10.05
C GLY A 231 -7.98 -20.23 9.27
N ILE A 232 -6.80 -19.79 9.71
CA ILE A 232 -6.02 -18.76 9.00
C ILE A 232 -5.53 -19.29 7.65
N GLU A 233 -4.97 -20.50 7.60
CA GLU A 233 -4.50 -21.13 6.36
C GLU A 233 -5.63 -21.24 5.33
N LEU A 234 -6.82 -21.67 5.73
CA LEU A 234 -8.00 -21.74 4.85
C LEU A 234 -8.46 -20.36 4.37
N PHE A 235 -8.38 -19.33 5.23
CA PHE A 235 -8.66 -17.97 4.83
C PHE A 235 -7.68 -17.49 3.75
N LEU A 236 -6.37 -17.66 3.97
CA LEU A 236 -5.32 -17.22 3.05
C LEU A 236 -5.37 -17.99 1.72
N ALA A 237 -5.62 -19.30 1.76
CA ALA A 237 -5.78 -20.15 0.58
C ALA A 237 -7.03 -19.83 -0.26
N SER A 238 -7.97 -19.06 0.28
CA SER A 238 -9.17 -18.64 -0.43
C SER A 238 -8.98 -17.40 -1.32
N GLU A 239 -7.73 -16.95 -1.50
CA GLU A 239 -7.32 -15.73 -2.20
C GLU A 239 -8.18 -14.51 -1.82
N PRO A 240 -8.24 -14.15 -0.53
CA PRO A 240 -9.21 -13.18 -0.05
C PRO A 240 -8.93 -11.76 -0.55
N PHE A 241 -7.69 -11.47 -0.95
CA PHE A 241 -7.25 -10.15 -1.38
C PHE A 241 -7.37 -9.97 -2.89
N THR A 242 -8.59 -9.97 -3.42
CA THR A 242 -8.82 -9.67 -4.84
C THR A 242 -8.85 -8.17 -5.11
N ARG A 243 -8.73 -7.80 -6.39
CA ARG A 243 -8.85 -6.41 -6.86
C ARG A 243 -10.19 -5.82 -6.46
N VAL A 244 -10.14 -4.59 -5.93
CA VAL A 244 -11.32 -3.84 -5.46
C VAL A 244 -11.56 -2.58 -6.28
N TYR A 245 -10.49 -1.93 -6.77
CA TYR A 245 -10.58 -0.70 -7.53
C TYR A 245 -10.22 -0.88 -9.02
N PRO A 246 -10.65 0.04 -9.91
CA PRO A 246 -10.08 0.16 -11.24
C PRO A 246 -8.55 0.21 -11.19
N ARG A 247 -7.87 -0.46 -12.13
CA ARG A 247 -6.42 -0.56 -12.19
C ARG A 247 -5.93 -0.37 -13.61
N ILE A 248 -4.94 0.49 -13.78
CA ILE A 248 -4.19 0.67 -15.03
C ILE A 248 -2.80 0.07 -14.78
N ALA A 249 -2.50 -1.05 -15.43
CA ALA A 249 -1.28 -1.79 -15.21
C ALA A 249 -0.93 -2.66 -16.43
N GLY A 250 0.35 -2.97 -16.56
CA GLY A 250 0.85 -4.06 -17.38
C GLY A 250 1.76 -4.99 -16.57
N GLU A 251 2.42 -5.93 -17.25
CA GLU A 251 3.29 -6.93 -16.61
C GLU A 251 4.50 -6.29 -15.91
N ASN A 252 4.98 -5.18 -16.44
CA ASN A 252 6.09 -4.41 -15.89
C ASN A 252 5.82 -2.88 -16.04
N ARG A 253 6.83 -2.07 -15.70
CA ARG A 253 6.78 -0.60 -15.77
C ARG A 253 6.55 -0.05 -17.18
N PHE A 254 7.07 -0.71 -18.20
CA PHE A 254 6.96 -0.27 -19.60
C PHE A 254 5.56 -0.55 -20.14
N ASP A 255 5.01 -1.72 -19.82
CA ASP A 255 3.62 -2.06 -20.16
C ASP A 255 2.62 -1.21 -19.39
N THR A 256 2.92 -0.88 -18.13
CA THR A 256 2.12 0.06 -17.33
C THR A 256 2.14 1.45 -17.96
N ALA A 257 3.31 1.96 -18.37
CA ALA A 257 3.42 3.24 -19.08
C ALA A 257 2.61 3.26 -20.39
N ARG A 258 2.64 2.17 -21.17
CA ARG A 258 1.80 2.02 -22.37
C ARG A 258 0.31 2.04 -22.00
N ALA A 259 -0.13 1.26 -21.03
CA ALA A 259 -1.53 1.21 -20.60
C ALA A 259 -2.02 2.59 -20.12
N ILE A 260 -1.16 3.38 -19.46
CA ILE A 260 -1.45 4.76 -19.08
C ILE A 260 -1.58 5.66 -20.32
N ALA A 261 -0.69 5.52 -21.30
CA ALA A 261 -0.78 6.27 -22.56
C ALA A 261 -2.09 5.97 -23.30
N ASP A 262 -2.48 4.69 -23.38
CA ASP A 262 -3.72 4.24 -24.01
C ASP A 262 -4.97 4.76 -23.29
N ALA A 263 -4.93 4.86 -21.96
CA ALA A 263 -6.03 5.39 -21.15
C ALA A 263 -6.16 6.93 -21.19
N GLY A 264 -5.08 7.65 -21.48
CA GLY A 264 -5.02 9.10 -21.36
C GLY A 264 -5.02 9.90 -22.65
N TRP A 265 -4.54 9.31 -23.76
CA TRP A 265 -4.26 10.04 -24.99
C TRP A 265 -4.80 9.32 -26.23
N PRO A 266 -5.60 10.00 -27.07
CA PRO A 266 -6.03 9.47 -28.37
C PRO A 266 -4.84 9.09 -29.25
N LEU A 267 -5.04 8.15 -30.16
CA LEU A 267 -4.02 7.79 -31.16
C LEU A 267 -3.76 8.92 -32.17
N SER A 268 -4.65 9.92 -32.26
CA SER A 268 -4.44 11.11 -33.10
C SER A 268 -3.49 12.16 -32.49
N THR A 269 -2.92 11.90 -31.30
CA THR A 269 -1.94 12.81 -30.69
C THR A 269 -0.64 12.80 -31.52
N ASN A 270 -0.15 13.97 -31.92
CA ASN A 270 1.02 14.07 -32.81
C ASN A 270 2.38 13.92 -32.10
N THR A 271 2.41 13.97 -30.77
CA THR A 271 3.65 13.98 -29.98
C THR A 271 3.68 12.85 -28.97
N VAL A 272 4.84 12.22 -28.79
CA VAL A 272 5.14 11.36 -27.64
C VAL A 272 6.37 11.87 -26.90
N ILE A 273 6.41 11.67 -25.59
CA ILE A 273 7.62 11.87 -24.80
C ILE A 273 8.24 10.52 -24.51
N LEU A 274 9.52 10.33 -24.84
CA LEU A 274 10.29 9.12 -24.59
C LEU A 274 11.36 9.39 -23.53
N THR A 275 11.42 8.55 -22.49
CA THR A 275 12.45 8.67 -21.45
C THR A 275 12.82 7.30 -20.86
N SER A 276 13.85 7.27 -20.03
CA SER A 276 14.32 6.04 -19.41
C SER A 276 13.33 5.50 -18.39
N GLY A 277 13.02 4.19 -18.46
CA GLY A 277 12.29 3.47 -17.43
C GLY A 277 13.19 2.89 -16.32
N THR A 278 14.51 3.00 -16.46
CA THR A 278 15.50 2.44 -15.54
C THR A 278 16.22 3.52 -14.73
N SER A 279 16.28 4.76 -15.24
CA SER A 279 16.83 5.93 -14.56
C SER A 279 15.79 7.05 -14.47
N TRP A 280 15.65 7.66 -13.29
CA TRP A 280 14.62 8.65 -12.98
C TRP A 280 14.99 10.14 -13.13
N PRO A 281 16.26 10.59 -12.99
CA PRO A 281 16.55 12.02 -12.83
C PRO A 281 16.08 12.88 -14.00
N ASP A 282 16.25 12.41 -15.23
CA ASP A 282 15.91 13.17 -16.45
C ASP A 282 14.41 13.27 -16.71
N ALA A 283 13.62 12.35 -16.15
CA ALA A 283 12.17 12.30 -16.36
C ALA A 283 11.39 13.07 -15.29
N LEU A 284 12.00 13.37 -14.14
CA LEU A 284 11.33 13.83 -12.94
C LEU A 284 10.58 15.16 -13.13
N SER A 285 11.13 16.06 -13.94
CA SER A 285 10.52 17.35 -14.32
C SER A 285 9.63 17.27 -15.56
N GLY A 286 9.42 16.07 -16.13
CA GLY A 286 8.76 15.87 -17.41
C GLY A 286 7.23 15.99 -17.40
N VAL A 287 6.57 15.85 -16.25
CA VAL A 287 5.10 15.88 -16.17
C VAL A 287 4.50 17.23 -16.61
N PRO A 288 5.01 18.41 -16.17
CA PRO A 288 4.55 19.68 -16.71
C PRO A 288 4.73 19.82 -18.23
N LEU A 289 5.82 19.29 -18.77
CA LEU A 289 6.07 19.30 -20.22
C LEU A 289 5.09 18.39 -20.96
N SER A 290 4.84 17.18 -20.45
CA SER A 290 3.81 16.26 -20.95
C SER A 290 2.44 16.95 -21.01
N ARG A 291 2.05 17.65 -19.93
CA ARG A 291 0.78 18.37 -19.89
C ARG A 291 0.72 19.55 -20.86
N ARG A 292 1.83 20.28 -21.04
CA ARG A 292 1.94 21.39 -22.00
C ARG A 292 1.85 20.92 -23.44
N LEU A 293 2.51 19.80 -23.78
CA LEU A 293 2.52 19.23 -25.13
C LEU A 293 1.29 18.37 -25.44
N GLY A 294 0.48 18.03 -24.43
CA GLY A 294 -0.62 17.09 -24.59
C GLY A 294 -0.15 15.70 -25.01
N ALA A 295 1.02 15.27 -24.53
CA ALA A 295 1.72 14.07 -25.00
C ALA A 295 1.87 13.03 -23.87
N PRO A 296 1.68 11.72 -24.14
CA PRO A 296 1.96 10.67 -23.17
C PRO A 296 3.46 10.55 -22.91
N VAL A 297 3.82 10.08 -21.71
CA VAL A 297 5.19 9.69 -21.36
C VAL A 297 5.32 8.18 -21.53
N LEU A 298 6.19 7.77 -22.45
CA LEU A 298 6.57 6.38 -22.69
C LEU A 298 7.96 6.11 -22.12
N LEU A 299 8.15 4.87 -21.68
CA LEU A 299 9.38 4.42 -21.06
C LEU A 299 10.13 3.48 -22.00
N THR A 300 11.46 3.57 -21.98
CA THR A 300 12.34 2.66 -22.71
C THR A 300 13.57 2.29 -21.90
N THR A 301 14.33 1.29 -22.35
CA THR A 301 15.66 1.01 -21.79
C THR A 301 16.72 1.91 -22.45
N PRO A 302 17.89 2.10 -21.83
CA PRO A 302 18.97 2.87 -22.43
C PRO A 302 19.44 2.31 -23.78
N GLU A 303 19.42 0.99 -23.95
CA GLU A 303 20.04 0.30 -25.07
C GLU A 303 19.19 0.34 -26.34
N ASP A 304 17.88 0.10 -26.23
CA ASP A 304 16.96 0.08 -27.38
C ASP A 304 15.51 0.44 -26.97
N LEU A 305 14.65 0.66 -27.96
CA LEU A 305 13.23 0.91 -27.78
C LEU A 305 12.52 -0.31 -27.20
N HIS A 306 11.95 -0.17 -26.01
CA HIS A 306 11.17 -1.24 -25.40
C HIS A 306 9.94 -1.61 -26.27
N PRO A 307 9.60 -2.91 -26.43
CA PRO A 307 8.48 -3.35 -27.28
C PRO A 307 7.13 -2.68 -26.97
N SER A 308 6.84 -2.40 -25.70
CA SER A 308 5.61 -1.68 -25.30
C SER A 308 5.58 -0.25 -25.83
N ALA A 309 6.71 0.47 -25.78
CA ALA A 309 6.80 1.80 -26.35
C ALA A 309 6.71 1.74 -27.89
N ARG A 310 7.40 0.78 -28.52
CA ARG A 310 7.30 0.51 -29.97
C ARG A 310 5.86 0.31 -30.42
N THR A 311 5.12 -0.53 -29.71
CA THR A 311 3.70 -0.82 -29.99
C THR A 311 2.85 0.43 -29.96
N ARG A 312 3.01 1.27 -28.93
CA ARG A 312 2.26 2.53 -28.83
C ARG A 312 2.63 3.52 -29.91
N ILE A 313 3.92 3.69 -30.18
CA ILE A 313 4.42 4.64 -31.18
C ILE A 313 3.93 4.24 -32.58
N ALA A 314 3.96 2.94 -32.91
CA ALA A 314 3.43 2.43 -34.18
C ALA A 314 1.93 2.65 -34.33
N ALA A 315 1.15 2.44 -33.27
CA ALA A 315 -0.29 2.69 -33.30
C ALA A 315 -0.63 4.19 -33.42
N GLN A 316 0.19 5.07 -32.84
CA GLN A 316 -0.03 6.52 -32.81
C GLN A 316 0.54 7.23 -34.05
N ALA A 317 1.58 6.66 -34.69
CA ALA A 317 2.33 7.25 -35.80
C ALA A 317 2.61 8.76 -35.61
N PRO A 318 3.24 9.18 -34.49
CA PRO A 318 3.44 10.60 -34.17
C PRO A 318 4.39 11.27 -35.17
N THR A 319 4.20 12.56 -35.42
CA THR A 319 5.14 13.38 -36.22
C THR A 319 6.24 14.01 -35.36
N ARG A 320 6.14 13.88 -34.03
CA ARG A 320 7.12 14.42 -33.09
C ARG A 320 7.43 13.46 -31.94
N ILE A 321 8.71 13.27 -31.67
CA ILE A 321 9.22 12.52 -30.52
C ILE A 321 10.09 13.47 -29.68
N VAL A 322 9.70 13.68 -28.42
CA VAL A 322 10.49 14.45 -27.47
C VAL A 322 11.22 13.49 -26.55
N VAL A 323 12.54 13.51 -26.56
CA VAL A 323 13.39 12.64 -25.75
C VAL A 323 13.86 13.39 -24.51
N LEU A 324 13.59 12.84 -23.32
CA LEU A 324 14.08 13.41 -22.06
C LEU A 324 15.27 12.60 -21.55
N GLY A 325 16.42 13.27 -21.44
CA GLY A 325 17.67 12.70 -20.96
C GLY A 325 18.73 12.55 -22.04
N GLY A 326 19.98 12.42 -21.60
CA GLY A 326 21.14 12.23 -22.49
C GLY A 326 21.16 10.85 -23.15
N GLU A 327 22.16 10.61 -23.99
CA GLU A 327 22.31 9.33 -24.70
C GLU A 327 22.51 8.13 -23.76
N ALA A 328 23.08 8.35 -22.57
CA ALA A 328 23.21 7.31 -21.54
C ALA A 328 21.85 6.88 -20.94
N ALA A 329 20.82 7.73 -21.02
CA ALA A 329 19.48 7.42 -20.52
C ALA A 329 18.58 6.86 -21.63
N VAL A 330 18.71 7.41 -22.85
CA VAL A 330 18.01 6.97 -24.06
C VAL A 330 19.00 7.10 -25.23
N SER A 331 19.56 5.98 -25.68
CA SER A 331 20.57 5.96 -26.74
C SER A 331 20.05 6.50 -28.08
N THR A 332 20.97 6.86 -28.96
CA THR A 332 20.65 7.16 -30.37
C THR A 332 19.98 5.98 -31.07
N THR A 333 20.37 4.74 -30.73
CA THR A 333 19.70 3.51 -31.20
C THR A 333 18.24 3.47 -30.77
N ALA A 334 17.94 3.66 -29.48
CA ALA A 334 16.57 3.66 -28.99
C ALA A 334 15.71 4.75 -29.66
N VAL A 335 16.30 5.92 -29.93
CA VAL A 335 15.63 7.01 -30.67
C VAL A 335 15.39 6.65 -32.14
N ALA A 336 16.38 6.06 -32.82
CA ALA A 336 16.23 5.62 -34.20
C ALA A 336 15.14 4.54 -34.32
N SER A 337 15.13 3.56 -33.42
CA SER A 337 14.06 2.57 -33.28
C SER A 337 12.70 3.21 -33.04
N ALA A 338 12.62 4.32 -32.29
CA ALA A 338 11.37 5.05 -32.06
C ALA A 338 10.88 5.77 -33.31
N VAL A 339 11.78 6.37 -34.09
CA VAL A 339 11.46 7.00 -35.39
C VAL A 339 10.98 5.93 -36.37
N GLU A 340 11.70 4.83 -36.50
CA GLU A 340 11.30 3.68 -37.34
C GLU A 340 9.91 3.17 -36.94
N ALA A 341 9.65 3.03 -35.64
CA ALA A 341 8.36 2.56 -35.13
C ALA A 341 7.19 3.45 -35.54
N THR A 342 7.40 4.73 -35.90
CA THR A 342 6.30 5.59 -36.38
C THR A 342 5.73 5.15 -37.73
N GLY A 343 6.46 4.34 -38.50
CA GLY A 343 6.10 3.98 -39.88
C GLY A 343 6.15 5.16 -40.87
N ARG A 344 6.78 6.28 -40.49
CA ARG A 344 6.99 7.47 -41.33
C ARG A 344 8.42 7.51 -41.84
N GLU A 345 8.62 8.24 -42.93
CA GLU A 345 9.97 8.60 -43.37
C GLU A 345 10.65 9.42 -42.25
N PRO A 346 11.94 9.18 -41.94
CA PRO A 346 12.63 9.91 -40.87
C PRO A 346 12.59 11.43 -41.02
N ALA A 347 12.54 11.93 -42.26
CA ALA A 347 12.42 13.37 -42.55
C ALA A 347 11.09 13.99 -42.08
N ASP A 348 10.04 13.18 -41.92
CA ASP A 348 8.70 13.61 -41.48
C ASP A 348 8.53 13.53 -39.96
N VAL A 349 9.55 13.07 -39.22
CA VAL A 349 9.52 12.93 -37.76
C VAL A 349 10.49 13.90 -37.12
N THR A 350 9.95 14.89 -36.41
CA THR A 350 10.77 15.81 -35.61
C THR A 350 11.20 15.13 -34.31
N VAL A 351 12.50 15.04 -34.07
CA VAL A 351 13.04 14.52 -32.81
C VAL A 351 13.69 15.65 -32.02
N ASP A 352 13.14 15.97 -30.85
CA ASP A 352 13.71 16.96 -29.93
C ASP A 352 14.28 16.27 -28.71
N ARG A 353 15.61 16.29 -28.54
CA ARG A 353 16.24 15.85 -27.30
C ARG A 353 16.39 17.01 -26.33
N ILE A 354 15.83 16.86 -25.13
CA ILE A 354 15.98 17.80 -24.02
C ILE A 354 16.82 17.11 -22.95
N ALA A 355 18.07 17.54 -22.83
CA ALA A 355 19.06 16.94 -21.93
C ALA A 355 20.12 17.96 -21.50
N GLY A 356 20.76 17.70 -20.38
CA GLY A 356 22.03 18.30 -19.99
C GLY A 356 23.04 17.24 -19.53
N GLN A 357 24.23 17.67 -19.11
CA GLN A 357 25.25 16.77 -18.58
C GLN A 357 24.84 16.21 -17.21
N THR A 358 24.06 16.98 -16.47
CA THR A 358 23.53 16.62 -15.15
C THR A 358 22.01 16.66 -15.12
N ARG A 359 21.41 15.98 -14.14
CA ARG A 359 19.96 16.02 -13.87
C ARG A 359 19.43 17.44 -13.65
N TYR A 360 20.27 18.33 -13.13
CA TYR A 360 19.92 19.73 -12.86
C TYR A 360 19.84 20.53 -14.16
N GLU A 361 20.79 20.31 -15.08
CA GLU A 361 20.74 20.89 -16.42
C GLU A 361 19.56 20.34 -17.24
N THR A 362 19.30 19.02 -17.20
CA THR A 362 18.12 18.44 -17.85
C THR A 362 16.83 19.07 -17.30
N ALA A 363 16.69 19.18 -15.98
CA ALA A 363 15.53 19.81 -15.36
C ALA A 363 15.36 21.29 -15.74
N ALA A 364 16.46 22.06 -15.79
CA ALA A 364 16.44 23.45 -16.25
C ALA A 364 16.07 23.55 -17.74
N ALA A 365 16.56 22.65 -18.60
CA ALA A 365 16.20 22.59 -20.01
C ALA A 365 14.71 22.27 -20.21
N ILE A 366 14.16 21.32 -19.45
CA ILE A 366 12.73 21.02 -19.44
C ILE A 366 11.93 22.24 -18.94
N ALA A 367 12.39 22.90 -17.87
CA ALA A 367 11.74 24.08 -17.33
C ALA A 367 11.65 25.23 -18.34
N ARG A 368 12.67 25.42 -19.20
CA ARG A 368 12.62 26.41 -20.31
C ARG A 368 11.53 26.09 -21.32
N GLN A 369 11.31 24.81 -21.62
CA GLN A 369 10.23 24.38 -22.51
C GLN A 369 8.83 24.55 -21.87
N VAL A 370 8.73 24.37 -20.55
CA VAL A 370 7.49 24.59 -19.79
C VAL A 370 7.16 26.07 -19.64
N GLY A 371 8.17 26.91 -19.38
CA GLY A 371 8.04 28.33 -19.08
C GLY A 371 7.59 28.61 -17.63
N VAL A 372 7.65 29.87 -17.21
CA VAL A 372 7.10 30.33 -15.93
C VAL A 372 5.65 30.79 -16.16
N PRO A 373 4.66 30.28 -15.39
CA PRO A 373 3.26 30.67 -15.55
C PRO A 373 3.02 32.14 -15.15
N ALA A 374 1.87 32.69 -15.54
CA ALA A 374 1.53 34.10 -15.29
C ALA A 374 1.51 34.48 -13.80
N ASP A 375 1.23 33.52 -12.92
CA ASP A 375 1.26 33.73 -11.47
C ASP A 375 2.68 33.62 -10.86
N GLY A 376 3.69 33.36 -11.68
CA GLY A 376 5.10 33.41 -11.32
C GLY A 376 5.61 32.25 -10.46
N ARG A 377 4.84 31.16 -10.32
CA ARG A 377 5.21 30.04 -9.45
C ARG A 377 6.18 29.07 -10.10
N VAL A 378 7.22 28.71 -9.36
CA VAL A 378 8.24 27.71 -9.73
C VAL A 378 8.37 26.68 -8.62
N ILE A 379 8.36 25.39 -8.98
CA ILE A 379 8.56 24.30 -8.04
C ILE A 379 10.05 24.02 -7.89
N ILE A 380 10.49 23.86 -6.65
CA ILE A 380 11.85 23.42 -6.29
C ILE A 380 11.76 22.08 -5.58
N ALA A 381 12.51 21.07 -6.04
CA ALA A 381 12.60 19.78 -5.39
C ALA A 381 14.05 19.28 -5.35
N SER A 382 14.35 18.33 -4.48
CA SER A 382 15.66 17.69 -4.46
C SER A 382 15.91 16.92 -5.74
N GLY A 383 17.09 17.08 -6.35
CA GLY A 383 17.56 16.19 -7.41
C GLY A 383 18.17 14.91 -6.88
N GLN A 384 18.28 14.72 -5.56
CA GLN A 384 18.89 13.54 -4.93
C GLN A 384 17.86 12.50 -4.47
N GLY A 385 16.56 12.84 -4.53
CA GLY A 385 15.44 11.92 -4.31
C GLY A 385 14.24 12.29 -5.19
N TYR A 386 13.41 11.31 -5.56
CA TYR A 386 12.33 11.51 -6.53
C TYR A 386 10.96 11.77 -5.89
N ALA A 387 10.71 11.30 -4.67
CA ALA A 387 9.34 11.19 -4.14
C ALA A 387 8.65 12.56 -3.93
N ASP A 388 9.42 13.59 -3.55
CA ASP A 388 8.91 14.94 -3.35
C ASP A 388 8.49 15.57 -4.69
N ALA A 389 9.31 15.43 -5.74
CA ALA A 389 8.97 15.92 -7.07
C ALA A 389 7.79 15.13 -7.68
N LEU A 390 7.74 13.80 -7.53
CA LEU A 390 6.60 12.99 -7.98
C LEU A 390 5.29 13.42 -7.30
N SER A 391 5.35 13.82 -6.04
CA SER A 391 4.16 14.24 -5.27
C SER A 391 3.50 15.48 -5.86
N ILE A 392 4.30 16.46 -6.31
CA ILE A 392 3.81 17.74 -6.86
C ILE A 392 3.60 17.69 -8.37
N ALA A 393 4.21 16.74 -9.08
CA ALA A 393 4.23 16.68 -10.54
C ALA A 393 2.86 16.87 -11.21
N PRO A 394 1.76 16.20 -10.76
CA PRO A 394 0.44 16.41 -11.35
C PRO A 394 -0.05 17.85 -11.24
N PHE A 395 0.10 18.46 -10.06
CA PHE A 395 -0.35 19.82 -9.80
C PHE A 395 0.52 20.86 -10.49
N ALA A 396 1.84 20.61 -10.56
CA ALA A 396 2.75 21.39 -11.38
C ALA A 396 2.32 21.36 -12.85
N GLY A 397 1.98 20.20 -13.39
CA GLY A 397 1.45 20.09 -14.75
C GLY A 397 0.10 20.80 -14.94
N MET A 398 -0.85 20.62 -14.01
CA MET A 398 -2.16 21.29 -14.08
C MET A 398 -2.06 22.83 -14.09
N ALA A 399 -1.09 23.39 -13.36
CA ALA A 399 -0.88 24.82 -13.24
C ALA A 399 0.20 25.39 -14.18
N GLY A 400 0.85 24.53 -14.99
CA GLY A 400 1.95 24.94 -15.86
C GLY A 400 3.19 25.42 -15.11
N MET A 401 3.41 24.96 -13.88
CA MET A 401 4.57 25.32 -13.07
C MET A 401 5.78 24.47 -13.48
N PRO A 402 6.94 25.06 -13.79
CA PRO A 402 8.15 24.31 -14.05
C PRO A 402 8.69 23.71 -12.75
N ILE A 403 9.33 22.53 -12.85
CA ILE A 403 10.01 21.87 -11.74
C ILE A 403 11.51 21.96 -11.96
N LEU A 404 12.20 22.67 -11.09
CA LEU A 404 13.65 22.72 -11.03
C LEU A 404 14.16 21.80 -9.91
N LEU A 405 15.36 21.25 -10.13
CA LEU A 405 16.03 20.39 -9.17
C LEU A 405 17.19 21.12 -8.50
N VAL A 406 17.41 20.84 -7.22
CA VAL A 406 18.53 21.37 -6.44
C VAL A 406 19.24 20.26 -5.68
N GLU A 407 20.48 20.51 -5.28
CA GLU A 407 21.14 19.67 -4.28
C GLU A 407 20.58 19.98 -2.90
N THR A 408 20.81 19.10 -1.93
CA THR A 408 20.35 19.33 -0.55
C THR A 408 20.87 20.67 -0.01
N SER A 409 22.12 21.02 -0.29
CA SER A 409 22.79 22.18 0.32
C SER A 409 23.20 23.26 -0.67
N ALA A 410 22.85 23.14 -1.95
CA ALA A 410 23.26 24.11 -2.98
C ALA A 410 22.22 24.21 -4.11
N VAL A 411 22.10 25.41 -4.68
CA VAL A 411 21.41 25.61 -5.96
C VAL A 411 22.42 25.42 -7.09
N PRO A 412 22.28 24.38 -7.94
CA PRO A 412 23.20 24.14 -9.05
C PRO A 412 23.17 25.28 -10.07
N GLU A 413 24.26 25.47 -10.81
CA GLU A 413 24.41 26.61 -11.72
C GLU A 413 23.31 26.69 -12.78
N ALA A 414 22.94 25.56 -13.39
CA ALA A 414 21.87 25.53 -14.38
C ALA A 414 20.51 25.98 -13.81
N THR A 415 20.24 25.67 -12.54
CA THR A 415 19.04 26.12 -11.83
C THR A 415 19.11 27.63 -11.54
N ARG A 416 20.27 28.13 -11.08
CA ARG A 416 20.49 29.58 -10.88
C ARG A 416 20.32 30.35 -12.17
N GLN A 417 20.87 29.85 -13.27
CA GLN A 417 20.77 30.50 -14.58
C GLN A 417 19.30 30.63 -15.03
N PHE A 418 18.51 29.57 -14.92
CA PHE A 418 17.07 29.64 -15.23
C PHE A 418 16.35 30.69 -14.37
N ILE A 419 16.67 30.74 -13.07
CA ILE A 419 16.08 31.71 -12.13
C ILE A 419 16.44 33.14 -12.56
N THR A 420 17.71 33.42 -12.85
CA THR A 420 18.18 34.73 -13.30
C THR A 420 17.51 35.15 -14.61
N GLU A 421 17.44 34.24 -15.60
CA GLU A 421 16.78 34.47 -16.89
C GLU A 421 15.28 34.85 -16.74
N ASN A 422 14.64 34.40 -15.65
CA ASN A 422 13.20 34.57 -15.43
C ASN A 422 12.87 35.41 -14.18
N ALA A 423 13.85 36.08 -13.57
CA ALA A 423 13.69 36.75 -12.27
C ALA A 423 12.52 37.74 -12.24
N ALA A 424 12.29 38.48 -13.34
CA ALA A 424 11.19 39.43 -13.45
C ALA A 424 9.79 38.78 -13.47
N ARG A 425 9.69 37.48 -13.79
CA ARG A 425 8.41 36.73 -13.83
C ARG A 425 8.20 35.90 -12.56
N ILE A 426 9.27 35.51 -11.89
CA ILE A 426 9.18 34.63 -10.72
C ILE A 426 8.71 35.44 -9.51
N THR A 427 7.56 35.09 -8.98
CA THR A 427 6.99 35.72 -7.77
C THR A 427 7.13 34.82 -6.55
N ARG A 428 7.26 33.50 -6.76
CA ARG A 428 7.29 32.51 -5.68
C ARG A 428 7.99 31.22 -6.07
N PHE A 429 8.83 30.72 -5.17
CA PHE A 429 9.31 29.35 -5.15
C PHE A 429 8.48 28.50 -4.18
N GLU A 430 8.05 27.32 -4.62
CA GLU A 430 7.44 26.32 -3.77
C GLU A 430 8.38 25.12 -3.64
N ILE A 431 9.07 25.05 -2.49
CA ILE A 431 9.96 23.95 -2.15
C ILE A 431 9.12 22.77 -1.68
N ILE A 432 9.25 21.64 -2.36
CA ILE A 432 8.61 20.38 -1.98
C ILE A 432 9.67 19.47 -1.36
N GLY A 433 9.46 19.12 -0.10
CA GLY A 433 10.42 18.32 0.69
C GLY A 433 10.95 19.04 1.92
N GLY A 434 11.33 18.24 2.92
CA GLY A 434 11.87 18.72 4.20
C GLY A 434 13.27 19.32 4.07
N THR A 435 13.79 19.85 5.18
CA THR A 435 15.15 20.45 5.21
C THR A 435 16.27 19.43 4.95
N GLY A 436 16.02 18.14 5.19
CA GLY A 436 16.94 17.07 4.81
C GLY A 436 16.99 16.78 3.30
N ALA A 437 16.01 17.24 2.52
CA ALA A 437 15.98 17.11 1.07
C ALA A 437 16.39 18.40 0.35
N VAL A 438 15.98 19.55 0.89
CA VAL A 438 16.37 20.90 0.45
C VAL A 438 16.59 21.75 1.69
N SER A 439 17.83 22.08 2.00
CA SER A 439 18.23 22.76 3.24
C SER A 439 17.62 24.15 3.42
N ALA A 440 17.75 24.68 4.64
CA ALA A 440 17.39 26.07 4.93
C ALA A 440 18.28 27.06 4.16
N ALA A 441 19.56 26.72 3.91
CA ALA A 441 20.48 27.57 3.15
C ALA A 441 19.99 27.79 1.72
N VAL A 442 19.57 26.72 1.03
CA VAL A 442 18.96 26.82 -0.31
C VAL A 442 17.69 27.68 -0.28
N ALA A 443 16.83 27.52 0.74
CA ALA A 443 15.64 28.35 0.87
C ALA A 443 15.98 29.84 1.08
N THR A 444 17.02 30.14 1.86
CA THR A 444 17.49 31.52 2.07
C THR A 444 18.05 32.12 0.77
N GLU A 445 18.83 31.36 -0.01
CA GLU A 445 19.34 31.80 -1.31
C GLU A 445 18.21 32.14 -2.27
N LEU A 446 17.23 31.24 -2.44
CA LEU A 446 16.05 31.48 -3.28
C LEU A 446 15.21 32.68 -2.81
N GLY A 447 15.16 32.89 -1.49
CA GLY A 447 14.47 34.01 -0.85
C GLY A 447 15.01 35.39 -1.22
N GLN A 448 16.22 35.46 -1.78
CA GLN A 448 16.80 36.70 -2.30
C GLN A 448 16.13 37.16 -3.62
N THR A 449 15.52 36.23 -4.36
CA THR A 449 14.84 36.53 -5.63
C THR A 449 13.34 36.66 -5.48
N ALA A 450 12.69 35.75 -4.73
CA ALA A 450 11.23 35.70 -4.64
C ALA A 450 10.76 35.04 -3.33
N GLN A 451 9.45 35.11 -3.06
CA GLN A 451 8.86 34.48 -1.87
C GLN A 451 9.09 32.97 -1.87
N VAL A 452 9.51 32.39 -0.75
CA VAL A 452 9.68 30.94 -0.60
C VAL A 452 8.60 30.35 0.29
N ILE A 453 7.90 29.33 -0.20
CA ILE A 453 6.97 28.49 0.57
C ILE A 453 7.51 27.07 0.58
N ARG A 454 7.50 26.42 1.74
CA ARG A 454 7.88 25.01 1.87
C ARG A 454 6.67 24.13 2.16
N VAL A 455 6.54 23.03 1.42
CA VAL A 455 5.54 21.98 1.63
C VAL A 455 6.30 20.67 1.86
N ALA A 456 6.27 20.15 3.08
CA ALA A 456 7.08 19.02 3.48
C ALA A 456 6.40 18.21 4.58
N GLY A 457 6.48 16.89 4.56
CA GLY A 457 6.11 16.02 5.67
C GLY A 457 7.31 15.42 6.39
N THR A 458 7.04 14.58 7.38
CA THR A 458 8.06 13.81 8.14
C THR A 458 8.68 12.68 7.31
N ASP A 459 7.97 12.20 6.29
CA ASP A 459 8.41 11.23 5.31
C ASP A 459 7.77 11.53 3.94
N ARG A 460 8.09 10.70 2.93
CA ARG A 460 7.58 10.87 1.56
C ARG A 460 6.05 10.82 1.46
N TRP A 461 5.40 10.05 2.32
CA TRP A 461 3.95 9.87 2.31
C TRP A 461 3.26 11.08 2.94
N ALA A 462 3.83 11.59 4.03
CA ALA A 462 3.40 12.83 4.66
C ALA A 462 3.61 14.05 3.74
N THR A 463 4.71 14.11 2.98
CA THR A 463 4.90 15.16 1.97
C THR A 463 3.83 15.05 0.89
N ASN A 464 3.58 13.85 0.35
CA ASN A 464 2.54 13.64 -0.66
C ASN A 464 1.15 14.08 -0.17
N VAL A 465 0.75 13.69 1.04
CA VAL A 465 -0.51 14.11 1.65
C VAL A 465 -0.59 15.64 1.78
N ARG A 466 0.45 16.29 2.29
CA ARG A 466 0.48 17.77 2.43
C ARG A 466 0.38 18.49 1.09
N VAL A 467 0.97 17.92 0.03
CA VAL A 467 0.81 18.42 -1.33
C VAL A 467 -0.66 18.28 -1.76
N VAL A 468 -1.26 17.09 -1.66
CA VAL A 468 -2.67 16.89 -2.05
C VAL A 468 -3.61 17.83 -1.28
N GLU A 469 -3.45 17.96 0.04
CA GLU A 469 -4.25 18.85 0.88
C GLU A 469 -4.14 20.33 0.45
N ARG A 470 -2.94 20.75 0.03
CA ARG A 470 -2.69 22.13 -0.39
C ARG A 470 -3.27 22.45 -1.76
N TYR A 471 -3.17 21.54 -2.74
CA TYR A 471 -3.46 21.86 -4.15
C TYR A 471 -4.76 21.27 -4.69
N ALA A 472 -5.35 20.24 -4.07
CA ALA A 472 -6.56 19.60 -4.60
C ALA A 472 -7.87 20.38 -4.31
N GLY A 473 -7.80 21.51 -3.60
CA GLY A 473 -8.96 22.31 -3.21
C GLY A 473 -9.88 21.56 -2.22
N ALA A 474 -11.11 22.05 -2.03
CA ALA A 474 -12.11 21.47 -1.11
C ALA A 474 -13.10 20.50 -1.79
N GLY A 475 -13.06 20.35 -3.11
CA GLY A 475 -14.00 19.54 -3.89
C GLY A 475 -13.77 18.02 -3.76
N SER A 476 -14.53 17.26 -4.57
CA SER A 476 -14.36 15.80 -4.70
C SER A 476 -12.96 15.46 -5.23
N LEU A 477 -12.42 14.33 -4.74
CA LEU A 477 -11.09 13.83 -5.02
C LEU A 477 -11.21 12.46 -5.70
N ASN A 478 -10.76 12.36 -6.95
CA ASN A 478 -10.69 11.09 -7.67
C ASN A 478 -9.23 10.71 -7.89
N PRO A 479 -8.48 10.25 -6.87
CA PRO A 479 -7.04 10.08 -6.99
C PRO A 479 -6.65 8.95 -7.94
N LEU A 480 -5.54 9.16 -8.66
CA LEU A 480 -4.70 8.04 -9.07
C LEU A 480 -3.86 7.62 -7.86
N VAL A 481 -3.72 6.31 -7.66
CA VAL A 481 -2.94 5.74 -6.55
C VAL A 481 -1.77 4.95 -7.12
N ALA A 482 -0.55 5.40 -6.86
CA ALA A 482 0.66 4.78 -7.37
C ALA A 482 1.66 4.48 -6.23
N THR A 483 2.60 3.57 -6.47
CA THR A 483 3.66 3.27 -5.51
C THR A 483 4.59 4.47 -5.39
N GLY A 484 4.97 4.84 -4.16
CA GLY A 484 6.06 5.78 -3.92
C GLY A 484 7.37 5.10 -3.53
N GLN A 485 7.44 3.76 -3.58
CA GLN A 485 8.68 2.99 -3.36
C GLN A 485 9.54 2.93 -4.62
N LEU A 486 8.90 3.06 -5.79
CA LEU A 486 9.53 3.13 -7.10
C LEU A 486 8.98 4.35 -7.84
N PHE A 487 9.66 4.78 -8.90
CA PHE A 487 9.30 5.99 -9.65
C PHE A 487 8.49 5.78 -10.95
N PRO A 488 8.65 4.70 -11.75
CA PRO A 488 8.15 4.70 -13.13
C PRO A 488 6.63 4.80 -13.25
N ASP A 489 5.91 4.04 -12.43
CA ASP A 489 4.44 4.02 -12.42
C ASP A 489 3.89 5.38 -11.95
N ALA A 490 4.47 5.95 -10.88
CA ALA A 490 4.07 7.25 -10.36
C ALA A 490 4.42 8.42 -11.31
N LEU A 491 5.53 8.35 -12.03
CA LEU A 491 5.93 9.33 -13.04
C LEU A 491 4.90 9.40 -14.18
N THR A 492 4.60 8.24 -14.77
CA THR A 492 3.67 8.15 -15.91
C THR A 492 2.23 8.37 -15.46
N ALA A 493 1.84 7.90 -14.27
CA ALA A 493 0.58 8.25 -13.63
C ALA A 493 0.48 9.77 -13.39
N GLY A 494 1.59 10.44 -13.07
CA GLY A 494 1.63 11.89 -12.88
C GLY A 494 1.23 12.66 -14.12
N ALA A 495 1.67 12.21 -15.30
CA ALA A 495 1.25 12.78 -16.59
C ALA A 495 -0.25 12.60 -16.85
N LEU A 496 -0.79 11.41 -16.56
CA LEU A 496 -2.23 11.14 -16.69
C LEU A 496 -3.04 11.96 -15.70
N ALA A 497 -2.59 12.04 -14.45
CA ALA A 497 -3.18 12.82 -13.37
C ALA A 497 -3.22 14.31 -13.74
N ALA A 498 -2.14 14.88 -14.27
CA ALA A 498 -2.11 16.26 -14.74
C ALA A 498 -3.11 16.51 -15.88
N THR A 499 -3.23 15.56 -16.81
CA THR A 499 -4.12 15.64 -17.97
C THR A 499 -5.59 15.56 -17.56
N GLN A 500 -5.93 14.62 -16.68
CA GLN A 500 -7.29 14.40 -16.19
C GLN A 500 -7.67 15.29 -14.99
N ARG A 501 -6.77 16.17 -14.55
CA ARG A 501 -6.93 17.04 -13.37
C ARG A 501 -7.23 16.27 -12.08
N ARG A 502 -6.54 15.15 -11.90
CA ARG A 502 -6.69 14.25 -10.74
C ARG A 502 -5.48 14.37 -9.82
N PRO A 503 -5.65 14.23 -8.49
CA PRO A 503 -4.51 14.11 -7.58
C PRO A 503 -3.80 12.76 -7.75
N LEU A 504 -2.51 12.71 -7.41
CA LEU A 504 -1.74 11.47 -7.29
C LEU A 504 -1.44 11.20 -5.81
N LEU A 505 -1.99 10.11 -5.29
CA LEU A 505 -1.74 9.64 -3.93
C LEU A 505 -0.67 8.55 -3.97
N LEU A 506 0.40 8.72 -3.19
CA LEU A 506 1.47 7.75 -3.09
C LEU A 506 1.23 6.78 -1.93
N VAL A 507 1.40 5.48 -2.21
CA VAL A 507 1.28 4.38 -1.26
C VAL A 507 2.54 3.51 -1.27
N GLY A 508 2.71 2.68 -0.24
CA GLY A 508 3.69 1.60 -0.27
C GLY A 508 3.26 0.47 -1.22
N ASP A 509 4.14 -0.51 -1.37
CA ASP A 509 3.92 -1.71 -2.19
C ASP A 509 2.85 -2.65 -1.62
N ARG A 510 2.77 -2.77 -0.29
CA ARG A 510 1.74 -3.54 0.40
C ARG A 510 0.94 -2.72 1.40
N LEU A 511 1.47 -1.58 1.83
CA LEU A 511 0.93 -0.79 2.93
C LEU A 511 0.57 0.63 2.51
N ILE A 512 -0.57 1.10 3.02
CA ILE A 512 -0.80 2.55 3.11
C ILE A 512 -0.13 3.07 4.38
N SER A 513 0.60 4.18 4.25
CA SER A 513 1.22 4.81 5.41
C SER A 513 0.16 5.31 6.41
N PRO A 514 0.48 5.47 7.70
CA PRO A 514 -0.43 6.09 8.66
C PRO A 514 -0.91 7.49 8.22
N HIS A 515 -0.05 8.25 7.54
CA HIS A 515 -0.38 9.58 6.99
C HIS A 515 -1.41 9.48 5.87
N THR A 516 -1.20 8.59 4.90
CA THR A 516 -2.11 8.34 3.78
C THR A 516 -3.45 7.81 4.28
N ARG A 517 -3.44 6.88 5.24
CA ARG A 517 -4.66 6.36 5.87
C ARG A 517 -5.46 7.47 6.55
N ARG A 518 -4.81 8.30 7.37
CA ARG A 518 -5.48 9.40 8.06
C ARG A 518 -6.08 10.38 7.06
N PHE A 519 -5.37 10.68 5.98
CA PHE A 519 -5.90 11.50 4.90
C PHE A 519 -7.17 10.90 4.29
N LEU A 520 -7.18 9.60 3.97
CA LEU A 520 -8.35 8.92 3.43
C LEU A 520 -9.54 8.94 4.39
N VAL A 521 -9.32 8.63 5.69
CA VAL A 521 -10.37 8.69 6.72
C VAL A 521 -10.95 10.10 6.82
N ASN A 522 -10.10 11.12 6.93
CA ASN A 522 -10.55 12.51 7.09
C ASN A 522 -11.23 13.08 5.83
N ASN A 523 -11.03 12.45 4.67
CA ASN A 523 -11.59 12.88 3.40
C ASN A 523 -12.51 11.81 2.79
N ALA A 524 -13.03 10.88 3.59
CA ALA A 524 -13.84 9.76 3.11
C ALA A 524 -15.03 10.21 2.24
N ALA A 525 -15.72 11.27 2.66
CA ALA A 525 -16.84 11.85 1.90
C ALA A 525 -16.43 12.55 0.59
N ARG A 526 -15.14 12.90 0.44
CA ARG A 526 -14.61 13.60 -0.74
C ARG A 526 -13.98 12.65 -1.73
N VAL A 527 -13.35 11.58 -1.25
CA VAL A 527 -12.61 10.63 -2.08
C VAL A 527 -13.58 9.66 -2.75
N ALA A 528 -13.73 9.79 -4.06
CA ALA A 528 -14.54 8.91 -4.88
C ALA A 528 -13.65 8.16 -5.91
N ASP A 529 -14.03 6.93 -6.23
CA ASP A 529 -13.50 6.13 -7.34
C ASP A 529 -11.96 6.21 -7.55
N PRO A 530 -11.13 5.86 -6.55
CA PRO A 530 -9.69 5.83 -6.73
C PRO A 530 -9.33 4.81 -7.83
N THR A 531 -8.31 5.13 -8.64
CA THR A 531 -7.78 4.22 -9.65
C THR A 531 -6.34 3.87 -9.30
N VAL A 532 -6.05 2.58 -9.15
CA VAL A 532 -4.69 2.11 -8.85
C VAL A 532 -3.86 2.07 -10.13
N VAL A 533 -2.60 2.48 -10.07
CA VAL A 533 -1.67 2.47 -11.19
C VAL A 533 -0.45 1.63 -10.84
N GLY A 534 -0.16 0.62 -11.68
CA GLY A 534 0.86 -0.40 -11.43
C GLY A 534 0.25 -1.78 -11.12
N GLY A 535 0.98 -2.84 -11.44
CA GLY A 535 0.56 -4.23 -11.21
C GLY A 535 0.63 -4.67 -9.73
N PRO A 536 0.21 -5.91 -9.40
CA PRO A 536 0.26 -6.45 -8.04
C PRO A 536 1.69 -6.57 -7.48
N ALA A 537 2.70 -6.64 -8.35
CA ALA A 537 4.11 -6.60 -7.96
C ALA A 537 4.55 -5.20 -7.45
N SER A 538 3.93 -4.12 -7.95
CA SER A 538 4.19 -2.74 -7.51
C SER A 538 3.27 -2.32 -6.34
N ILE A 539 2.00 -2.74 -6.38
CA ILE A 539 0.97 -2.44 -5.38
C ILE A 539 0.07 -3.66 -5.22
N ALA A 540 0.24 -4.40 -4.14
CA ALA A 540 -0.53 -5.60 -3.83
C ALA A 540 -2.03 -5.30 -3.72
N HIS A 541 -2.88 -6.27 -4.07
CA HIS A 541 -4.34 -6.12 -3.95
C HIS A 541 -4.81 -5.90 -2.50
N GLN A 542 -4.03 -6.35 -1.51
CA GLN A 542 -4.25 -6.02 -0.10
C GLN A 542 -4.31 -4.50 0.14
N THR A 543 -3.53 -3.71 -0.60
CA THR A 543 -3.57 -2.25 -0.51
C THR A 543 -4.92 -1.69 -0.93
N ASP A 544 -5.58 -2.28 -1.94
CA ASP A 544 -6.95 -1.90 -2.33
C ASP A 544 -7.91 -2.04 -1.11
N TRP A 545 -7.78 -3.13 -0.35
CA TRP A 545 -8.57 -3.36 0.87
C TRP A 545 -8.26 -2.36 1.97
N MET A 546 -6.99 -2.03 2.19
CA MET A 546 -6.62 -1.00 3.18
C MET A 546 -7.19 0.37 2.82
N ILE A 547 -7.21 0.73 1.53
CA ILE A 547 -7.83 1.97 1.05
C ILE A 547 -9.34 1.93 1.31
N ARG A 548 -10.05 0.86 0.89
CA ARG A 548 -11.50 0.73 1.14
C ARG A 548 -11.84 0.80 2.62
N LYS A 549 -11.12 0.04 3.46
CA LYS A 549 -11.29 0.07 4.92
C LYS A 549 -11.06 1.45 5.53
N SER A 550 -10.26 2.31 4.89
CA SER A 550 -10.01 3.68 5.34
C SER A 550 -11.12 4.64 4.94
N LEU A 551 -11.82 4.39 3.83
CA LEU A 551 -12.92 5.22 3.34
C LEU A 551 -14.27 4.88 3.99
N GLU A 552 -14.43 3.69 4.56
CA GLU A 552 -15.67 3.24 5.21
C GLU A 552 -15.69 3.49 6.74
N ARG A 553 -14.87 4.40 7.27
CA ARG A 553 -14.56 4.50 8.70
C ARG A 553 -15.05 5.75 9.41
#